data_AF-X1SUE9-F1
#
_entry.id   AF-X1SUE9-F1
#
_cell.length_a   1.000
_cell.length_b   1.000
_cell.length_c   1.000
_cell.angle_alpha   90.00
_cell.angle_beta   90.00
_cell.angle_gamma   90.00
#
_symmetry.space_group_name_H-M   'P 1'
#
loop_
_entity.id
_entity.type
_entity.pdbx_description
1 polymer ?
#
loop_
_entity_poly.entity_id
_entity_poly.type
_entity_poly.pdbx_seq_one_letter_code
_entity_poly.pdbx_strand_id
1 'polypeptide(L)'
;MEIINLQEKVLDLSVEQLKSIYSAASRISQDSIEELTPILLRVCLNCETGVLKDELGRVIFHLQKTERLDTRIGLEKLLHGALKVNAKEVFKLLESGAPDARDLSKTIKSIL
;
A
#
# COMPACT_ATOMS: atom_id res chain seq x y z
N MET A 1 -20.58 -6.01 -12.79
CA MET A 1 -19.47 -5.66 -11.88
C MET A 1 -18.73 -4.53 -12.55
N GLU A 2 -18.88 -3.31 -12.02
CA GLU A 2 -18.12 -2.16 -12.52
C GLU A 2 -16.64 -2.43 -12.31
N ILE A 3 -15.90 -2.48 -13.41
CA ILE A 3 -14.45 -2.44 -13.41
C ILE A 3 -14.14 -1.04 -12.87
N ILE A 4 -13.77 -0.95 -11.58
CA ILE A 4 -13.14 0.24 -11.04
C ILE A 4 -12.04 0.59 -12.04
N ASN A 5 -12.18 1.74 -12.70
CA ASN A 5 -11.21 2.26 -13.64
C ASN A 5 -9.99 2.65 -12.78
N LEU A 6 -9.22 1.66 -12.35
CA LEU A 6 -7.96 1.76 -11.63
C LEU A 6 -6.96 2.38 -12.60
N GLN A 7 -7.20 3.66 -12.90
CA GLN A 7 -6.34 4.47 -13.73
C GLN A 7 -4.96 4.52 -13.07
N GLU A 8 -3.93 4.72 -13.88
CA GLU A 8 -2.59 5.16 -13.45
C GLU A 8 -2.63 6.58 -12.84
N LYS A 9 -3.75 6.97 -12.24
CA LYS A 9 -3.90 8.24 -11.53
C LYS A 9 -3.51 8.04 -10.08
N VAL A 10 -2.82 9.04 -9.58
CA VAL A 10 -2.55 9.23 -8.17
C VAL A 10 -3.86 9.16 -7.39
N LEU A 11 -4.01 8.17 -6.51
CA LEU A 11 -5.13 8.10 -5.58
C LEU A 11 -4.88 9.07 -4.42
N ASP A 12 -5.72 10.09 -4.32
CA ASP A 12 -5.77 10.96 -3.15
C ASP A 12 -6.81 10.41 -2.18
N LEU A 13 -6.35 9.80 -1.09
CA LEU A 13 -7.18 9.06 -0.14
C LEU A 13 -7.57 9.98 1.03
N SER A 14 -8.86 10.01 1.36
CA SER A 14 -9.32 10.74 2.55
C SER A 14 -8.77 10.13 3.83
N VAL A 15 -8.77 10.90 4.92
CA VAL A 15 -8.33 10.42 6.25
C VAL A 15 -9.16 9.20 6.69
N GLU A 16 -10.46 9.18 6.40
CA GLU A 16 -11.38 8.09 6.70
C GLU A 16 -11.08 6.84 5.88
N GLN A 17 -10.79 7.00 4.59
CA GLN A 17 -10.37 5.89 3.72
C GLN A 17 -9.05 5.30 4.22
N LEU A 18 -8.06 6.13 4.53
CA LEU A 18 -6.78 5.69 5.09
C LEU A 18 -6.92 4.94 6.41
N LYS A 19 -7.74 5.45 7.34
CA LYS A 19 -8.03 4.76 8.61
C LYS A 19 -8.63 3.37 8.36
N SER A 20 -9.56 3.27 7.41
CA SER A 20 -10.20 2.01 7.05
C SER A 20 -9.22 1.03 6.42
N ILE A 21 -8.34 1.51 5.53
CA ILE A 21 -7.28 0.71 4.91
C ILE A 21 -6.29 0.20 5.96
N TYR A 22 -5.84 1.05 6.89
CA TYR A 22 -4.92 0.64 7.97
C TYR A 22 -5.59 -0.36 8.92
N SER A 23 -6.87 -0.16 9.23
CA SER A 23 -7.67 -1.11 10.01
C SER A 23 -7.84 -2.46 9.31
N ALA A 24 -7.82 -2.51 7.97
CA ALA A 24 -7.82 -3.75 7.21
C ALA A 24 -6.43 -4.41 7.18
N ALA A 25 -5.37 -3.64 6.89
CA ALA A 25 -3.98 -4.09 6.87
C ALA A 25 -3.53 -4.70 8.21
N SER A 26 -4.21 -4.27 9.28
CA SER A 26 -4.17 -4.83 10.62
C SER A 26 -4.22 -6.35 10.74
N ARG A 27 -4.93 -7.01 9.82
CA ARG A 27 -5.23 -8.44 9.89
C ARG A 27 -4.23 -9.28 9.09
N ILE A 28 -3.27 -8.63 8.44
CA ILE A 28 -2.21 -9.30 7.67
C ILE A 28 -1.25 -9.97 8.65
N SER A 29 -0.91 -11.22 8.33
CA SER A 29 0.08 -12.01 9.07
C SER A 29 1.49 -11.45 8.94
N GLN A 30 2.37 -11.78 9.88
CA GLN A 30 3.77 -11.34 9.83
C GLN A 30 4.48 -11.86 8.56
N ASP A 31 4.25 -13.12 8.19
CA ASP A 31 4.79 -13.72 6.96
C ASP A 31 4.39 -12.91 5.71
N SER A 32 3.12 -12.55 5.61
CA SER A 32 2.63 -11.70 4.51
C SER A 32 3.19 -10.27 4.58
N ILE A 33 3.43 -9.71 5.76
CA ILE A 33 4.11 -8.40 5.89
C ILE A 33 5.53 -8.47 5.32
N GLU A 34 6.29 -9.50 5.69
CA GLU A 34 7.66 -9.72 5.22
C GLU A 34 7.72 -9.93 3.70
N GLU A 35 6.72 -10.59 3.11
CA GLU A 35 6.61 -10.77 1.66
C GLU A 35 6.20 -9.49 0.93
N LEU A 36 5.19 -8.77 1.43
CA LEU A 36 4.59 -7.63 0.73
C LEU A 36 5.46 -6.37 0.80
N THR A 37 6.08 -6.10 1.95
CA THR A 37 6.75 -4.81 2.20
C THR A 37 7.92 -4.51 1.25
N PRO A 38 8.79 -5.45 0.85
CA PRO A 38 9.84 -5.19 -0.13
C PRO A 38 9.29 -4.92 -1.53
N ILE A 39 8.13 -5.49 -1.87
CA ILE A 39 7.50 -5.31 -3.18
C ILE A 39 6.77 -3.97 -3.24
N LEU A 40 6.03 -3.62 -2.19
CA LEU A 40 5.38 -2.31 -2.06
C LEU A 40 6.41 -1.17 -2.04
N LEU A 41 7.57 -1.36 -1.38
CA LEU A 41 8.67 -0.40 -1.44
C LEU A 41 9.12 -0.17 -2.89
N ARG A 42 9.27 -1.23 -3.69
CA ARG A 42 9.63 -1.10 -5.11
C ARG A 42 8.59 -0.31 -5.90
N VAL A 43 7.30 -0.50 -5.62
CA VAL A 43 6.24 0.34 -6.22
C VAL A 43 6.43 1.81 -5.84
N CYS A 44 6.67 2.10 -4.56
CA CYS A 44 6.93 3.48 -4.09
C CYS A 44 8.17 4.11 -4.75
N LEU A 45 9.24 3.35 -4.94
CA LEU A 45 10.49 3.84 -5.55
C LEU A 45 10.39 4.06 -7.06
N ASN A 46 9.49 3.35 -7.74
CA ASN A 46 9.25 3.47 -9.18
C ASN A 46 8.27 4.61 -9.54
N CYS A 47 8.01 5.56 -8.62
CA CYS A 47 7.12 6.68 -8.89
C CYS A 47 7.75 7.72 -9.83
N GLU A 48 6.91 8.41 -10.60
CA GLU A 48 7.34 9.66 -11.25
C GLU A 48 7.84 10.68 -10.22
N THR A 49 8.80 11.51 -10.63
CA THR A 49 9.44 12.47 -9.71
C THR A 49 8.41 13.40 -9.09
N GLY A 50 8.20 13.30 -7.77
CA GLY A 50 7.37 14.26 -7.02
C GLY A 50 6.21 13.65 -6.24
N VAL A 51 5.69 12.48 -6.62
CA VAL A 51 4.49 11.89 -5.99
C VAL A 51 4.65 11.67 -4.48
N LEU A 52 5.85 11.27 -4.06
CA LEU A 52 6.22 11.05 -2.66
C LEU A 52 7.21 12.11 -2.13
N LYS A 53 7.25 13.32 -2.72
CA LYS A 53 8.02 14.45 -2.15
C LYS A 53 7.23 15.17 -1.04
N ASP A 54 6.66 14.40 -0.13
CA ASP A 54 5.81 14.85 0.96
C ASP A 54 6.23 14.21 2.30
N GLU A 55 5.41 14.37 3.33
CA GLU A 55 5.65 13.77 4.64
C GLU A 55 5.62 12.24 4.59
N LEU A 56 4.71 11.66 3.80
CA LEU A 56 4.59 10.21 3.65
C LEU A 56 5.88 9.60 3.10
N GLY A 57 6.45 10.19 2.04
CA GLY A 57 7.73 9.76 1.50
C GLY A 57 8.88 9.86 2.50
N ARG A 58 8.93 10.93 3.32
CA ARG A 58 9.92 11.06 4.40
C ARG A 58 9.79 9.96 5.44
N VAL A 59 8.57 9.59 5.82
CA VAL A 59 8.31 8.51 6.78
C VAL A 59 8.73 7.16 6.20
N ILE A 60 8.37 6.85 4.95
CA ILE A 60 8.79 5.60 4.29
C ILE A 60 10.31 5.49 4.24
N PHE A 61 11.00 6.58 3.86
CA PHE A 61 12.46 6.60 3.81
C PHE A 61 13.10 6.43 5.20
N HIS A 62 12.51 7.02 6.25
CA HIS A 62 12.97 6.83 7.62
C HIS A 62 12.80 5.37 8.08
N LEU A 63 11.66 4.75 7.78
CA LEU A 63 11.40 3.34 8.11
C LEU A 63 12.35 2.41 7.35
N GLN A 64 12.68 2.72 6.09
CA GLN A 64 13.70 2.00 5.32
C GLN A 64 15.08 2.09 5.99
N LYS A 65 15.52 3.31 6.36
CA LYS A 65 16.82 3.54 7.00
C LYS A 65 16.96 2.88 8.37
N THR A 66 15.85 2.66 9.05
CA THR A 66 15.83 2.07 10.40
C THR A 66 15.49 0.58 10.38
N GLU A 67 15.38 -0.05 9.20
CA GLU A 67 15.04 -1.47 9.03
C GLU A 67 13.70 -1.84 9.70
N ARG A 68 12.68 -0.99 9.54
CA ARG A 68 11.35 -1.17 10.17
C ARG A 68 10.20 -1.28 9.16
N LEU A 69 10.51 -1.57 7.90
CA LEU A 69 9.50 -1.67 6.84
C LEU A 69 8.64 -2.93 6.97
N ASP A 70 9.20 -4.00 7.50
CA ASP A 70 8.57 -5.29 7.83
C ASP A 70 7.71 -5.25 9.11
N THR A 71 7.47 -4.06 9.65
CA THR A 71 6.51 -3.85 10.72
C THR A 71 5.14 -3.52 10.15
N ARG A 72 4.11 -3.69 10.97
CA ARG A 72 2.75 -3.28 10.61
C ARG A 72 2.63 -1.80 10.23
N ILE A 73 3.35 -0.91 10.93
CA ILE A 73 3.42 0.51 10.57
C ILE A 73 4.09 0.68 9.20
N GLY A 74 5.15 -0.10 8.93
CA GLY A 74 5.79 -0.16 7.62
C GLY A 74 4.81 -0.55 6.51
N LEU A 75 4.05 -1.63 6.70
CA LEU A 75 3.00 -2.05 5.76
C LEU A 75 1.97 -0.95 5.52
N GLU A 76 1.47 -0.28 6.56
CA GLU A 76 0.50 0.81 6.43
C GLU A 76 1.03 1.95 5.56
N LYS A 77 2.25 2.44 5.83
CA LYS A 77 2.82 3.56 5.06
C LYS A 77 3.18 3.15 3.64
N LEU A 78 3.66 1.94 3.43
CA LEU A 78 3.94 1.40 2.12
C LEU A 78 2.67 1.20 1.29
N LEU A 79 1.58 0.69 1.88
CA LEU A 79 0.30 0.58 1.19
C LEU A 79 -0.23 1.95 0.77
N HIS A 80 -0.20 2.94 1.67
CA HIS A 80 -0.62 4.30 1.34
C HIS A 80 0.23 4.86 0.20
N GLY A 81 1.56 4.81 0.32
CA GLY A 81 2.47 5.31 -0.71
C GLY A 81 2.28 4.60 -2.05
N ALA A 82 2.19 3.27 -2.04
CA ALA A 82 2.09 2.47 -3.25
C ALA A 82 0.74 2.62 -3.94
N LEU A 83 -0.38 2.74 -3.19
CA LEU A 83 -1.70 3.03 -3.77
C LEU A 83 -1.72 4.42 -4.41
N LYS A 84 -1.06 5.40 -3.79
CA LYS A 84 -0.90 6.76 -4.34
C LYS A 84 -0.05 6.76 -5.61
N VAL A 85 0.95 5.87 -5.71
CA VAL A 85 1.87 5.82 -6.86
C VAL A 85 1.30 4.99 -8.01
N ASN A 86 0.83 3.77 -7.72
CA ASN A 86 0.35 2.83 -8.73
C ASN A 86 -0.62 1.81 -8.10
N ALA A 87 -1.87 2.21 -7.93
CA ALA A 87 -2.91 1.36 -7.38
C ALA A 87 -3.10 0.05 -8.16
N LYS A 88 -2.98 0.08 -9.48
CA LYS A 88 -3.14 -1.10 -10.34
C LYS A 88 -2.12 -2.18 -10.00
N GLU A 89 -0.85 -1.82 -9.85
CA GLU A 89 0.20 -2.77 -9.49
C GLU A 89 0.03 -3.28 -8.04
N VAL A 90 -0.40 -2.41 -7.12
CA VAL A 90 -0.72 -2.84 -5.74
C VAL A 90 -1.85 -3.87 -5.72
N PHE A 91 -2.94 -3.65 -6.44
CA PHE A 91 -4.03 -4.62 -6.47
C PHE A 91 -3.62 -5.93 -7.10
N LYS A 92 -2.85 -5.88 -8.21
CA LYS A 92 -2.30 -7.09 -8.82
C LYS A 92 -1.42 -7.88 -7.84
N LEU A 93 -0.55 -7.20 -7.09
CA LEU A 93 0.27 -7.80 -6.04
C LEU A 93 -0.59 -8.50 -4.99
N LEU A 94 -1.52 -7.77 -4.39
CA LEU A 94 -2.38 -8.29 -3.32
C LEU A 94 -3.25 -9.46 -3.79
N GLU A 95 -3.76 -9.41 -5.02
CA GLU A 95 -4.58 -10.50 -5.61
C GLU A 95 -3.79 -11.77 -5.90
N SER A 96 -2.48 -11.64 -6.16
CA SER A 96 -1.58 -12.77 -6.39
C SER A 96 -0.96 -13.36 -5.12
N GLY A 97 -1.06 -12.66 -3.99
CA GLY A 97 -0.40 -13.04 -2.74
C GLY A 97 -1.14 -14.11 -1.92
N ALA A 98 -0.75 -14.19 -0.65
CA ALA A 98 -1.39 -15.04 0.36
C ALA A 98 -2.90 -14.73 0.55
N PRO A 99 -3.69 -15.64 1.15
CA PRO A 99 -5.13 -15.45 1.33
C PRO A 99 -5.51 -14.14 2.04
N ASP A 100 -4.74 -13.75 3.07
CA ASP A 100 -4.95 -12.50 3.82
C ASP A 100 -4.68 -11.26 2.95
N ALA A 101 -3.67 -11.29 2.08
CA ALA A 101 -3.40 -10.25 1.09
C ALA A 101 -4.54 -10.10 0.07
N ARG A 102 -5.12 -11.22 -0.39
CA ARG A 102 -6.28 -11.20 -1.31
C ARG A 102 -7.52 -10.61 -0.64
N ASP A 103 -7.75 -10.93 0.62
CA ASP A 103 -8.87 -10.38 1.37
C ASP A 103 -8.67 -8.88 1.69
N LEU A 104 -7.44 -8.46 1.90
CA LEU A 104 -7.08 -7.04 1.96
C LEU A 104 -7.39 -6.34 0.64
N SER A 105 -7.02 -6.92 -0.52
CA SER A 105 -7.36 -6.37 -1.85
C SER A 105 -8.86 -6.10 -1.97
N LYS A 106 -9.70 -7.10 -1.66
CA LYS A 106 -11.17 -6.97 -1.73
C LYS A 106 -11.68 -5.87 -0.81
N THR A 107 -11.12 -5.79 0.40
CA THR A 107 -11.51 -4.79 1.40
C THR A 107 -11.15 -3.38 0.94
N ILE A 108 -9.93 -3.16 0.45
CA ILE A 108 -9.49 -1.87 -0.07
C ILE A 108 -10.38 -1.45 -1.25
N LYS A 109 -10.68 -2.37 -2.19
CA LYS A 109 -11.59 -2.08 -3.32
C LYS A 109 -13.01 -1.68 -2.90
N SER A 110 -13.48 -2.10 -1.72
CA SER A 110 -14.79 -1.68 -1.20
C SER A 110 -14.78 -0.33 -0.48
N ILE A 111 -13.60 0.19 -0.14
CA ILE A 111 -13.39 1.49 0.52
C ILE A 111 -13.24 2.61 -0.52
N LEU A 112 -12.66 2.28 -1.68
CA LEU A 112 -12.46 3.18 -2.81
C LEU A 112 -13.73 3.30 -3.66
#